data_AF-A0A8J9VUZ4-F1
#
_entry.id   AF-A0A8J9VUZ4-F1
#
_cell.length_a   1.000
_cell.length_b   1.000
_cell.length_c   1.000
_cell.angle_alpha   90.00
_cell.angle_beta   90.00
_cell.angle_gamma   90.00
#
_symmetry.space_group_name_H-M   'P 1'
#
loop_
_entity.id
_entity.type
_entity.pdbx_description
1 polymer ?
#
loop_
_entity_poly.entity_id
_entity_poly.type
_entity_poly.pdbx_seq_one_letter_code
_entity_poly.pdbx_strand_id
1 'polypeptide(L)'
;MGPREKDVWRDIFELYRDLPCLWKTNHDHYHNKDMRSQAMSLLHEKYKSFDKDVTLAVFKKKLENMRTSYGRERKKIMNSTQTGASSEDVHVPTLWYYELLTFLDEKDIAARSGMETGVSDDEVSLTIYIFFSF
;
A
#
# COMPACT_ATOMS: atom_id res chain seq x y z
N MET A 1 -10.29 -16.90 -0.17
CA MET A 1 -9.68 -16.25 -1.33
C MET A 1 -9.02 -17.32 -2.19
N GLY A 2 -9.49 -17.50 -3.41
CA GLY A 2 -8.94 -18.51 -4.35
C GLY A 2 -7.59 -18.07 -4.94
N PRO A 3 -6.82 -18.98 -5.58
CA PRO A 3 -5.49 -18.67 -6.12
C PRO A 3 -5.48 -17.46 -7.07
N ARG A 4 -6.39 -17.45 -8.06
CA ARG A 4 -6.54 -16.34 -9.01
C ARG A 4 -6.85 -14.99 -8.34
N GLU A 5 -7.68 -15.03 -7.30
CA GLU A 5 -8.02 -13.81 -6.55
C GLU A 5 -6.79 -13.31 -5.77
N LYS A 6 -5.97 -14.20 -5.21
CA LYS A 6 -4.72 -13.83 -4.54
C LYS A 6 -3.73 -13.19 -5.50
N ASP A 7 -3.60 -13.72 -6.72
CA ASP A 7 -2.71 -13.14 -7.74
C ASP A 7 -3.11 -11.71 -8.08
N VAL A 8 -4.40 -11.45 -8.25
CA VAL A 8 -4.93 -10.10 -8.51
C VAL A 8 -4.65 -9.16 -7.33
N TRP A 9 -4.83 -9.63 -6.10
CA TRP A 9 -4.49 -8.83 -4.92
C TRP A 9 -3.00 -8.55 -4.76
N ARG A 10 -2.14 -9.48 -5.15
CA ARG A 10 -0.69 -9.26 -5.18
C ARG A 10 -0.35 -8.10 -6.10
N ASP A 11 -0.83 -8.13 -7.35
CA ASP A 11 -0.60 -7.03 -8.30
C ASP A 11 -1.16 -5.70 -7.78
N ILE A 12 -2.31 -5.73 -7.09
CA ILE A 12 -2.91 -4.53 -6.48
C ILE A 12 -2.02 -3.98 -5.36
N PHE A 13 -1.42 -4.83 -4.53
CA PHE A 13 -0.53 -4.39 -3.46
C PHE A 13 0.79 -3.84 -3.99
N GLU A 14 1.32 -4.44 -5.05
CA GLU A 14 2.49 -3.92 -5.79
C GLU A 14 2.19 -2.53 -6.36
N LEU A 15 1.08 -2.38 -7.11
CA LEU A 15 0.66 -1.07 -7.62
C LEU A 15 0.34 -0.07 -6.50
N TYR A 16 -0.22 -0.53 -5.39
CA TYR A 16 -0.55 0.34 -4.25
C TYR A 16 0.72 0.87 -3.56
N ARG A 17 1.77 0.06 -3.45
CA ARG A 17 3.10 0.51 -2.99
C ARG A 17 3.60 1.68 -3.85
N ASP A 18 3.45 1.59 -5.16
CA ASP A 18 3.92 2.60 -6.12
C ASP A 18 3.03 3.86 -6.19
N LEU A 19 1.96 3.93 -5.39
CA LEU A 19 1.04 5.07 -5.30
C LEU A 19 1.14 5.77 -3.93
N PRO A 20 2.25 6.45 -3.61
CA PRO A 20 2.50 7.04 -2.29
C PRO A 20 1.45 8.08 -1.89
N CYS A 21 0.78 8.74 -2.84
CA CYS A 21 -0.33 9.65 -2.55
C CYS A 21 -1.48 8.99 -1.76
N LEU A 22 -1.58 7.65 -1.77
CA LEU A 22 -2.61 6.90 -1.04
C LEU A 22 -2.22 6.53 0.40
N TRP A 23 -0.93 6.42 0.72
CA TRP A 23 -0.47 5.82 1.98
C TRP A 23 0.63 6.61 2.72
N LYS A 24 1.42 7.42 2.00
CA LYS A 24 2.56 8.15 2.55
C LYS A 24 2.15 9.57 2.94
N THR A 25 1.98 9.83 4.24
CA THR A 25 1.33 11.06 4.77
C THR A 25 2.06 12.37 4.47
N ASN A 26 3.38 12.30 4.27
CA ASN A 26 4.23 13.45 3.95
C ASN A 26 4.54 13.58 2.45
N HIS A 27 3.99 12.71 1.61
CA HIS A 27 4.10 12.87 0.16
C HIS A 27 3.30 14.09 -0.27
N ASP A 28 3.82 14.92 -1.18
CA ASP A 28 3.22 16.21 -1.56
C ASP A 28 1.76 16.07 -2.03
N HIS A 29 1.47 14.97 -2.72
CA HIS A 29 0.13 14.67 -3.22
C HIS A 29 -0.77 13.89 -2.24
N TYR A 30 -0.34 13.62 -1.02
CA TYR A 30 -1.14 12.90 -0.02
C TYR A 30 -2.43 13.65 0.37
N HIS A 31 -2.42 14.97 0.30
CA HIS A 31 -3.62 15.78 0.57
C HIS A 31 -4.38 16.16 -0.72
N ASN A 32 -3.85 15.80 -1.90
CA ASN A 32 -4.51 16.06 -3.17
C ASN A 32 -5.63 15.04 -3.41
N LYS A 33 -6.88 15.50 -3.24
CA LYS A 33 -8.09 14.67 -3.38
C LYS A 33 -8.22 14.05 -4.77
N ASP A 34 -7.91 14.79 -5.82
CA ASP A 34 -8.09 14.34 -7.20
C ASP A 34 -7.08 13.26 -7.56
N MET A 35 -5.81 13.46 -7.19
CA MET A 35 -4.77 12.44 -7.40
C MET A 35 -5.06 11.15 -6.64
N ARG A 36 -5.54 11.26 -5.39
CA ARG A 36 -5.98 10.10 -4.62
C ARG A 36 -7.16 9.38 -5.25
N SER A 37 -8.12 10.13 -5.79
CA SER A 37 -9.26 9.55 -6.48
C SER A 37 -8.81 8.78 -7.72
N GLN A 38 -7.92 9.35 -8.52
CA GLN A 38 -7.35 8.71 -9.72
C GLN A 38 -6.54 7.45 -9.37
N ALA A 39 -5.63 7.55 -8.39
CA ALA A 39 -4.85 6.42 -7.91
C ALA A 39 -5.74 5.27 -7.38
N MET A 40 -6.80 5.59 -6.65
CA MET A 40 -7.74 4.58 -6.17
C MET A 40 -8.57 3.95 -7.29
N SER A 41 -8.93 4.73 -8.32
CA SER A 41 -9.59 4.20 -9.52
C SER A 41 -8.69 3.21 -10.28
N LEU A 42 -7.37 3.47 -10.36
CA LEU A 42 -6.42 2.53 -10.97
C LEU A 42 -6.40 1.18 -10.26
N LEU A 43 -6.31 1.17 -8.93
CA LEU A 43 -6.39 -0.07 -8.14
C LEU A 43 -7.72 -0.80 -8.36
N HIS A 44 -8.82 -0.07 -8.48
CA HIS A 44 -10.15 -0.64 -8.70
C HIS A 44 -10.29 -1.25 -10.10
N GLU A 45 -9.81 -0.59 -11.15
CA GLU A 45 -9.83 -1.14 -12.52
C GLU A 45 -8.99 -2.42 -12.62
N LYS A 46 -7.85 -2.49 -11.93
CA LYS A 46 -7.07 -3.72 -11.83
C LYS A 46 -7.88 -4.86 -11.19
N TYR A 47 -8.62 -4.57 -10.11
CA TYR A 47 -9.47 -5.56 -9.45
C TYR A 47 -10.66 -6.00 -10.33
N LYS A 48 -11.17 -5.13 -11.21
CA LYS A 48 -12.25 -5.47 -12.16
C LYS A 48 -11.85 -6.51 -13.22
N SER A 49 -10.55 -6.75 -13.42
CA SER A 49 -10.08 -7.89 -14.23
C SER A 49 -10.50 -9.25 -13.63
N PHE A 50 -10.72 -9.32 -12.32
CA PHE A 50 -11.21 -10.49 -11.60
C PHE A 50 -12.72 -10.46 -11.39
N ASP A 51 -13.26 -9.31 -10.98
CA ASP A 51 -14.68 -9.14 -10.64
C ASP A 51 -15.22 -7.86 -11.32
N LYS A 52 -15.83 -8.02 -12.50
CA LYS A 52 -16.24 -6.89 -13.35
C LYS A 52 -17.33 -6.01 -12.73
N ASP A 53 -18.16 -6.58 -11.86
CA ASP A 53 -19.34 -5.93 -11.30
C ASP A 53 -19.06 -5.23 -9.96
N VAL A 54 -17.85 -5.35 -9.44
CA VAL A 54 -17.46 -4.71 -8.19
C VAL A 54 -17.50 -3.19 -8.31
N THR A 55 -18.21 -2.56 -7.38
CA THR A 55 -18.24 -1.09 -7.29
C THR A 55 -17.00 -0.56 -6.57
N LEU A 56 -16.64 0.69 -6.84
CA LEU A 56 -15.51 1.36 -6.18
C LEU A 56 -15.65 1.36 -4.65
N ALA A 57 -16.88 1.50 -4.15
CA ALA A 57 -17.17 1.48 -2.71
C ALA A 57 -16.89 0.11 -2.09
N VAL A 58 -17.30 -0.98 -2.75
CA VAL A 58 -17.03 -2.35 -2.30
C VAL A 58 -15.53 -2.65 -2.34
N PHE A 59 -14.84 -2.24 -3.41
CA PHE A 59 -13.40 -2.38 -3.54
C PHE A 59 -12.65 -1.64 -2.41
N LYS A 60 -12.95 -0.37 -2.19
CA LYS A 60 -12.38 0.44 -1.09
C LYS A 60 -12.57 -0.25 0.27
N LYS A 61 -13.76 -0.79 0.53
CA LYS A 61 -14.06 -1.51 1.76
C LYS A 61 -13.22 -2.79 1.90
N LYS A 62 -13.01 -3.55 0.82
CA LYS A 62 -12.13 -4.73 0.81
C LYS A 62 -10.69 -4.35 1.15
N LEU A 63 -10.15 -3.33 0.47
CA LEU A 63 -8.79 -2.83 0.71
C LEU A 63 -8.63 -2.36 2.17
N GLU A 64 -9.59 -1.60 2.69
CA GLU A 64 -9.58 -1.12 4.08
C GLU A 64 -9.62 -2.29 5.09
N ASN A 65 -10.42 -3.31 4.85
CA ASN A 65 -10.45 -4.51 5.69
C ASN A 65 -9.10 -5.24 5.71
N MET A 66 -8.39 -5.29 4.58
CA MET A 66 -7.05 -5.90 4.49
C MET A 66 -6.01 -5.04 5.24
N ARG A 67 -6.06 -3.70 5.10
CA ARG A 67 -5.23 -2.77 5.88
C ARG A 67 -5.47 -2.91 7.39
N THR A 68 -6.73 -2.98 7.81
CA THR A 68 -7.10 -3.19 9.22
C THR A 68 -6.56 -4.52 9.74
N SER A 69 -6.70 -5.60 8.96
CA SER A 69 -6.18 -6.93 9.32
C SER A 69 -4.65 -6.91 9.46
N TYR A 70 -3.96 -6.27 8.50
CA TYR A 70 -2.51 -6.06 8.56
C TYR A 70 -2.10 -5.30 9.82
N GLY A 71 -2.74 -4.17 10.13
CA GLY A 71 -2.41 -3.37 11.32
C GLY A 71 -2.60 -4.14 12.64
N ARG A 72 -3.63 -5.01 12.72
CA ARG A 72 -3.83 -5.91 13.87
C ARG A 72 -2.73 -6.94 13.98
N GLU A 73 -2.34 -7.56 12.87
CA GLU A 73 -1.29 -8.58 12.84
C GLU A 73 0.07 -7.97 13.22
N ARG A 74 0.40 -6.81 12.65
CA ARG A 74 1.59 -6.04 13.00
C ARG A 74 1.65 -5.71 14.50
N LYS A 75 0.54 -5.32 15.11
CA LYS A 75 0.47 -5.05 16.55
C LYS A 75 0.82 -6.29 17.39
N LYS A 76 0.42 -7.49 16.97
CA LYS A 76 0.79 -8.73 17.66
C LYS A 76 2.30 -8.97 17.60
N ILE A 77 2.91 -8.76 16.43
CA ILE A 77 4.36 -8.90 16.21
C ILE A 77 5.14 -7.89 17.05
N MET A 78 4.72 -6.63 17.06
CA MET A 78 5.36 -5.61 17.87
C MET A 78 5.26 -5.94 19.36
N ASN A 79 4.10 -6.40 19.82
CA ASN A 79 3.91 -6.79 21.21
C ASN A 79 4.75 -8.01 21.62
N SER A 80 4.87 -9.05 20.77
CA SER A 80 5.71 -10.22 21.07
C SER A 80 7.19 -9.87 21.17
N THR A 81 7.67 -8.94 20.33
CA THR A 81 9.07 -8.49 20.37
C THR A 81 9.41 -7.59 21.57
N GLN A 82 8.43 -6.85 22.10
CA GLN A 82 8.68 -5.87 23.17
C GLN A 82 8.67 -6.48 24.59
N THR A 83 8.05 -7.64 24.78
CA THR A 83 7.86 -8.24 26.12
C THR A 83 9.06 -9.04 26.65
N GLY A 84 10.26 -8.85 26.09
CA GLY A 84 11.46 -9.60 26.51
C GLY A 84 11.32 -11.11 26.29
N ALA A 85 10.49 -11.50 25.32
CA ALA A 85 10.26 -12.88 24.99
C ALA A 85 11.54 -13.50 24.41
N SER A 86 11.86 -14.74 24.81
CA SER A 86 12.92 -15.53 24.17
C SER A 86 12.67 -15.58 22.67
N SER A 87 13.72 -15.72 21.84
CA SER A 87 13.61 -15.71 20.37
C SER A 87 12.63 -16.73 19.77
N GLU A 88 12.15 -17.68 20.57
CA GLU A 88 11.12 -18.68 20.23
C GLU A 88 9.66 -18.17 20.31
N ASP A 89 9.39 -17.01 20.91
CA ASP A 89 8.01 -16.50 21.14
C ASP A 89 7.59 -15.38 20.17
N VAL A 90 8.37 -15.10 19.13
CA VAL A 90 8.03 -14.06 18.15
C VAL A 90 6.86 -14.53 17.28
N HIS A 91 5.70 -13.88 17.44
CA HIS A 91 4.52 -14.09 16.59
C HIS A 91 4.88 -14.07 15.09
N VAL A 92 4.59 -15.17 14.40
CA VAL A 92 4.76 -15.31 12.95
C VAL A 92 3.49 -14.80 12.23
N PRO A 93 3.60 -13.90 11.24
CA PRO A 93 2.43 -13.42 10.50
C PRO A 93 1.67 -14.56 9.82
N THR A 94 0.35 -14.58 10.02
CA THR A 94 -0.55 -15.59 9.42
C THR A 94 -1.19 -15.12 8.11
N LEU A 95 -1.09 -13.82 7.81
CA LEU A 95 -1.65 -13.23 6.59
C LEU A 95 -0.72 -13.49 5.41
N TRP A 96 -1.23 -14.15 4.36
CA TRP A 96 -0.44 -14.46 3.16
C TRP A 96 0.11 -13.22 2.42
N TYR A 97 -0.50 -12.06 2.65
CA TYR A 97 -0.13 -10.77 2.06
C TYR A 97 0.61 -9.85 3.05
N TYR A 98 1.01 -10.36 4.22
CA TYR A 98 1.65 -9.52 5.25
C TYR A 98 2.86 -8.76 4.70
N GLU A 99 3.78 -9.48 4.06
CA GLU A 99 5.00 -8.90 3.46
C GLU A 99 4.70 -7.85 2.38
N LEU A 100 3.61 -8.03 1.62
CA LEU A 100 3.22 -7.12 0.54
C LEU A 100 2.71 -5.76 1.04
N LEU A 101 2.31 -5.66 2.31
CA LEU A 101 1.83 -4.43 2.92
C LEU A 101 2.82 -3.79 3.90
N THR A 102 4.02 -4.37 4.04
CA THR A 102 5.07 -3.83 4.94
C THR A 102 5.49 -2.40 4.64
N PHE A 103 5.32 -1.96 3.39
CA PHE A 103 5.60 -0.58 2.98
C PHE A 103 4.75 0.46 3.72
N LEU A 104 3.59 0.07 4.26
CA LEU A 104 2.74 0.95 5.07
C LEU A 104 3.41 1.40 6.37
N ASP A 105 4.48 0.72 6.78
CA ASP A 105 5.28 1.05 7.96
C ASP A 105 6.48 1.94 7.66
N GLU A 106 6.73 2.26 6.39
CA GLU A 106 7.81 3.13 5.99
C GLU A 106 7.58 4.52 6.59
N LYS A 107 8.27 4.77 7.70
CA LYS A 107 8.44 6.11 8.25
C LYS A 107 9.55 6.75 7.45
N ASP A 108 9.33 7.96 6.95
CA ASP A 108 10.45 8.73 6.45
C ASP A 108 11.49 8.87 7.54
N ILE A 109 12.68 8.35 7.25
CA ILE A 109 13.90 8.83 7.87
C ILE A 109 14.11 10.22 7.27
N ALA A 110 13.28 11.18 7.71
CA ALA A 110 13.50 12.58 7.41
C ALA A 110 14.84 12.93 8.06
N ALA A 111 15.83 13.04 7.19
CA ALA A 111 17.18 13.42 7.49
C ALA A 111 17.19 14.58 8.49
N ARG A 112 17.73 14.34 9.68
CA ARG A 112 18.53 15.36 10.36
C ARG A 112 19.82 15.55 9.55
N SER A 113 19.71 16.08 8.34
CA SER A 113 20.81 16.68 7.59
C SER A 113 20.19 17.39 6.40
N GLY A 114 20.19 18.72 6.44
CA GLY A 114 19.81 19.52 5.29
C GLY A 114 20.78 19.25 4.14
N MET A 115 20.25 18.94 2.96
CA MET A 115 20.81 19.38 1.69
C MET A 115 19.73 19.21 0.63
N GLU A 116 19.39 20.33 0.02
CA GLU A 116 18.54 20.50 -1.14
C GLU A 116 19.06 19.70 -2.34
N THR A 117 18.21 18.90 -2.98
CA THR A 117 18.25 18.73 -4.44
C THR A 117 16.83 18.46 -4.92
N GLY A 118 16.29 19.38 -5.71
CA GLY A 118 14.99 19.24 -6.35
C GLY A 118 15.02 18.10 -7.36
N VAL A 119 14.16 17.11 -7.15
CA VAL A 119 13.75 16.20 -8.21
C VAL A 119 12.54 16.86 -8.87
N SER A 120 12.70 17.22 -10.14
CA SER A 120 11.70 17.95 -10.93
C SER A 120 10.43 17.13 -11.15
N ASP A 121 9.29 17.83 -11.22
CA ASP A 121 7.91 17.34 -11.39
C ASP A 121 7.69 16.42 -12.60
N ASP A 122 8.67 16.31 -13.50
CA ASP A 122 8.53 15.64 -14.79
C ASP A 122 8.62 14.10 -14.68
N GLU A 123 9.37 13.54 -13.73
CA GLU A 123 9.62 12.09 -13.66
C GLU A 123 8.46 11.29 -13.05
N VAL A 124 7.76 11.87 -12.06
CA VAL A 124 6.58 11.24 -11.44
C VAL A 124 5.36 11.35 -12.37
N SER A 125 5.25 12.47 -13.07
CA SER A 125 4.25 12.63 -14.13
C SER A 125 4.49 11.62 -15.25
N LEU A 126 5.74 11.47 -15.73
CA LEU A 126 6.08 10.51 -16.78
C LEU A 126 5.83 9.06 -16.37
N THR A 127 6.19 8.64 -15.15
CA THR A 127 5.90 7.27 -14.70
C THR A 127 4.40 6.99 -14.67
N ILE A 128 3.58 7.93 -14.20
CA ILE A 128 2.12 7.81 -14.26
C ILE A 128 1.65 7.78 -15.73
N TYR A 129 2.06 8.74 -16.57
CA TYR A 129 1.66 8.82 -17.98
C TYR A 129 2.10 7.62 -18.84
N ILE A 130 3.25 7.00 -18.55
CA ILE A 130 3.76 5.80 -19.23
C ILE A 130 2.83 4.60 -18.99
N PHE A 131 2.24 4.48 -17.80
CA PHE A 131 1.23 3.46 -17.52
C PHE A 131 -0.16 3.77 -18.12
N PHE A 132 -0.39 4.98 -18.63
CA PHE A 132 -1.67 5.44 -19.19
C PHE A 132 -1.74 5.42 -20.74
N SER A 133 -0.72 4.97 -21.47
CA SER A 133 -0.69 5.02 -22.96
C SER A 133 -0.61 3.68 -23.71
N PHE A 134 -1.21 2.59 -23.21
CA PHE A 134 -1.52 1.41 -24.04
C PHE A 134 -2.90 0.82 -23.72
#